data_AF-A0A7S3KA86-F1
#
_entry.id   AF-A0A7S3KA86-F1
#
_cell.length_a   1.000
_cell.length_b   1.000
_cell.length_c   1.000
_cell.angle_alpha   90.00
_cell.angle_beta   90.00
_cell.angle_gamma   90.00
#
_symmetry.space_group_name_H-M   'P 1'
#
loop_
_entity.id
_entity.type
_entity.pdbx_description
1 polymer ?
#
loop_
_entity_poly.entity_id
_entity_poly.type
_entity_poly.pdbx_seq_one_letter_code
_entity_poly.pdbx_strand_id
1 'polypeptide(L)'
;MNGDQDSKWKNLIPISCTDGTIFEDDNIKVNMRFNISKYVTRVLVEYVSTTASTLDSVQAMLKVPDGMKAMISDTKYPTNDTDNPKAMMTVLHTGSIKEDIKMAIKYESGFGDPVKQVFRVPVLVNKFIDKVDMEQDRFDHLWNDISTNRPDSFEKVDLVMSNPARGSGASQMDVLKKLAKLLSMCMNLKVLPPTDKSNFSKICAVGQVHVADEDADFPKNADDINNGSTVPLMVECEFYTDINEDEFRCSIRSNDKVRVTASFAQLFKLFV
;
A
#
# COMPACT_ATOMS: atom_id res chain seq x y z
N MET A 1 8.15 5.66 -23.01
CA MET A 1 6.97 4.77 -22.87
C MET A 1 6.59 4.45 -21.42
N ASN A 2 7.23 5.01 -20.37
CA ASN A 2 6.99 4.57 -18.97
C ASN A 2 5.99 5.42 -18.14
N GLY A 3 5.45 6.52 -18.67
CA GLY A 3 4.61 7.45 -17.89
C GLY A 3 3.19 6.93 -17.60
N ASP A 4 2.56 6.28 -18.58
CA ASP A 4 1.18 5.81 -18.46
C ASP A 4 1.05 4.60 -17.51
N GLN A 5 2.02 3.68 -17.58
CA GLN A 5 2.06 2.50 -16.69
C GLN A 5 2.29 2.88 -15.22
N ASP A 6 3.17 3.85 -14.93
CA ASP A 6 3.42 4.29 -13.56
C ASP A 6 2.19 5.01 -12.97
N SER A 7 1.45 5.75 -13.80
CA SER A 7 0.17 6.36 -13.43
C SER A 7 -0.90 5.31 -13.10
N LYS A 8 -1.09 4.31 -13.97
CA LYS A 8 -2.03 3.20 -13.74
C LYS A 8 -1.69 2.41 -12.47
N TRP A 9 -0.40 2.14 -12.22
CA TRP A 9 0.05 1.51 -10.98
C TRP A 9 -0.26 2.36 -9.74
N LYS A 10 0.08 3.66 -9.77
CA LYS A 10 -0.19 4.58 -8.65
C LYS A 10 -1.67 4.68 -8.29
N ASN A 11 -2.57 4.61 -9.28
CA ASN A 11 -4.02 4.69 -9.05
C ASN A 11 -4.59 3.51 -8.26
N LEU A 12 -3.88 2.37 -8.25
CA LEU A 12 -4.28 1.16 -7.52
C LEU A 12 -3.68 1.07 -6.10
N ILE A 13 -2.73 1.94 -5.75
CA ILE A 13 -2.11 1.95 -4.43
C ILE A 13 -3.10 2.28 -3.31
N PRO A 14 -3.97 3.32 -3.41
CA PRO A 14 -4.88 3.67 -2.33
C PRO A 14 -5.67 2.49 -1.81
N ILE A 15 -5.83 2.36 -0.49
CA ILE A 15 -6.61 1.26 0.10
C ILE A 15 -8.06 1.26 -0.38
N SER A 16 -8.62 2.44 -0.66
CA SER A 16 -9.98 2.60 -1.20
C SER A 16 -10.14 2.02 -2.61
N CYS A 17 -9.04 1.76 -3.32
CA CYS A 17 -9.08 1.14 -4.63
C CYS A 17 -9.00 -0.39 -4.48
N THR A 18 -10.13 -1.04 -4.77
CA THR A 18 -10.30 -2.51 -4.70
C THR A 18 -10.17 -3.19 -6.04
N ASP A 19 -10.18 -2.44 -7.14
CA ASP A 19 -10.05 -2.97 -8.49
C ASP A 19 -9.62 -1.91 -9.50
N GLY A 20 -9.04 -2.37 -10.60
CA GLY A 20 -8.78 -1.55 -11.78
C GLY A 20 -7.68 -2.11 -12.67
N THR A 21 -7.28 -1.31 -13.65
CA THR A 21 -6.33 -1.72 -14.70
C THR A 21 -4.90 -1.38 -14.30
N ILE A 22 -4.03 -2.38 -14.25
CA ILE A 22 -2.61 -2.21 -13.91
C ILE A 22 -1.73 -2.01 -15.16
N PHE A 23 -2.17 -2.57 -16.28
CA PHE A 23 -1.45 -2.56 -17.54
C PHE A 23 -2.44 -2.64 -18.69
N GLU A 24 -2.14 -1.96 -19.79
CA GLU A 24 -2.91 -2.04 -21.02
C GLU A 24 -1.99 -1.64 -22.18
N ASP A 25 -1.96 -2.46 -23.21
CA ASP A 25 -1.36 -2.15 -24.51
C ASP A 25 -2.38 -2.47 -25.62
N ASP A 26 -1.92 -2.46 -26.88
CA ASP A 26 -2.79 -2.70 -28.04
C ASP A 26 -3.34 -4.13 -28.11
N ASN A 27 -2.76 -5.09 -27.37
CA ASN A 27 -3.11 -6.51 -27.41
C ASN A 27 -3.76 -7.04 -26.13
N ILE A 28 -3.37 -6.50 -24.97
CA ILE A 28 -3.84 -6.99 -23.68
C ILE A 28 -4.08 -5.88 -22.68
N LYS A 29 -5.15 -6.03 -21.93
CA LYS A 29 -5.46 -5.29 -20.72
C LYS A 29 -5.44 -6.22 -19.53
N VAL A 30 -4.71 -5.83 -18.48
CA VAL A 30 -4.61 -6.59 -17.23
C VAL A 30 -5.35 -5.84 -16.14
N ASN A 31 -6.40 -6.47 -15.62
CA ASN A 31 -7.16 -5.95 -14.48
C ASN A 31 -6.79 -6.72 -13.21
N MET A 32 -6.79 -6.02 -12.09
CA MET A 32 -6.60 -6.59 -10.76
C MET A 32 -7.79 -6.25 -9.88
N ARG A 33 -8.23 -7.21 -9.06
CA ARG A 33 -9.20 -6.99 -7.98
C ARG A 33 -8.63 -7.54 -6.68
N PHE A 34 -8.58 -6.69 -5.65
CA PHE A 34 -7.97 -6.94 -4.36
C PHE A 34 -9.03 -7.33 -3.33
N ASN A 35 -8.75 -8.40 -2.58
CA ASN A 35 -9.45 -8.77 -1.37
C ASN A 35 -8.41 -8.89 -0.26
N ILE A 36 -8.59 -8.08 0.77
CA ILE A 36 -7.58 -7.84 1.80
C ILE A 36 -8.12 -8.36 3.13
N SER A 37 -7.31 -9.14 3.84
CA SER A 37 -7.64 -9.66 5.16
C SER A 37 -6.37 -9.79 6.00
N LYS A 38 -6.22 -8.91 6.99
CA LYS A 38 -5.04 -8.85 7.87
C LYS A 38 -3.74 -8.80 7.06
N TYR A 39 -2.85 -9.77 7.24
CA TYR A 39 -1.55 -9.87 6.56
C TYR A 39 -1.65 -10.55 5.17
N VAL A 40 -2.86 -10.90 4.71
CA VAL A 40 -3.11 -11.61 3.45
C VAL A 40 -3.81 -10.69 2.46
N THR A 41 -3.27 -10.59 1.26
CA THR A 41 -3.96 -9.96 0.12
C THR A 41 -4.15 -11.00 -0.97
N ARG A 42 -5.40 -11.23 -1.36
CA ARG A 42 -5.78 -12.04 -2.53
C ARG A 42 -6.06 -11.11 -3.70
N VAL A 43 -5.49 -11.39 -4.85
CA VAL A 43 -5.62 -10.59 -6.06
C VAL A 43 -6.12 -11.48 -7.18
N LEU A 44 -7.34 -11.22 -7.65
CA LEU A 44 -7.81 -11.78 -8.90
C LEU A 44 -7.19 -10.98 -10.04
N VAL A 45 -6.42 -11.64 -10.88
CA VAL A 45 -5.82 -11.07 -12.09
C VAL A 45 -6.65 -11.54 -13.28
N GLU A 46 -7.17 -10.61 -14.07
CA GLU A 46 -7.96 -10.88 -15.27
C GLU A 46 -7.21 -10.35 -16.50
N TYR A 47 -7.10 -11.19 -17.52
CA TYR A 47 -6.41 -10.91 -18.78
C TYR A 47 -7.45 -10.70 -19.87
N VAL A 48 -7.61 -9.47 -20.34
CA VAL A 48 -8.61 -9.10 -21.34
C VAL A 48 -7.91 -8.83 -22.66
N SER A 49 -8.32 -9.53 -23.72
CA SER A 49 -7.86 -9.21 -25.06
C SER A 49 -8.41 -7.85 -25.49
N THR A 50 -7.56 -6.96 -25.98
CA THR A 50 -8.01 -5.68 -26.57
C THR A 50 -8.23 -5.79 -28.07
N THR A 51 -7.85 -6.93 -28.66
CA THR A 51 -8.12 -7.30 -30.05
C THR A 51 -9.31 -8.27 -30.11
N ALA A 52 -9.79 -8.56 -31.32
CA ALA A 52 -10.82 -9.57 -31.54
C ALA A 52 -10.29 -11.03 -31.43
N SER A 53 -9.02 -11.23 -31.07
CA SER A 53 -8.42 -12.56 -30.92
C SER A 53 -8.48 -13.06 -29.48
N THR A 54 -8.50 -14.39 -29.30
CA THR A 54 -8.36 -15.01 -27.98
C THR A 54 -6.94 -14.83 -27.45
N LEU A 55 -6.82 -14.72 -26.12
CA LEU A 55 -5.53 -14.82 -25.43
C LEU A 55 -5.35 -16.25 -24.99
N ASP A 56 -4.29 -16.89 -25.48
CA ASP A 56 -3.97 -18.29 -25.18
C ASP A 56 -2.61 -18.40 -24.49
N SER A 57 -2.40 -19.49 -23.75
CA SER A 57 -1.13 -19.81 -23.09
C SER A 57 -0.55 -18.70 -22.17
N VAL A 58 -1.39 -17.89 -21.55
CA VAL A 58 -1.03 -16.85 -20.59
C VAL A 58 -0.38 -17.48 -19.35
N GLN A 59 0.88 -17.15 -19.14
CA GLN A 59 1.68 -17.56 -17.99
C GLN A 59 2.10 -16.33 -17.22
N ALA A 60 1.92 -16.36 -15.90
CA ALA A 60 2.37 -15.30 -15.00
C ALA A 60 3.51 -15.81 -14.12
N MET A 61 4.53 -14.97 -13.97
CA MET A 61 5.70 -15.23 -13.13
C MET A 61 5.89 -14.06 -12.18
N LEU A 62 6.19 -14.35 -10.92
CA LEU A 62 6.40 -13.33 -9.89
C LEU A 62 7.88 -13.21 -9.55
N LYS A 63 8.37 -11.98 -9.44
CA LYS A 63 9.56 -11.64 -8.67
C LYS A 63 9.09 -11.01 -7.35
N VAL A 64 9.25 -11.76 -6.27
CA VAL A 64 8.81 -11.37 -4.92
C VAL A 64 10.02 -10.85 -4.15
N PRO A 65 9.96 -9.63 -3.58
CA PRO A 65 11.03 -9.10 -2.74
C PRO A 65 10.92 -9.58 -1.30
N ASP A 66 11.95 -9.28 -0.50
CA ASP A 66 11.95 -9.56 0.94
C ASP A 66 10.77 -8.87 1.66
N GLY A 67 10.36 -9.46 2.78
CA GLY A 67 9.21 -8.98 3.56
C GLY A 67 7.84 -9.35 2.98
N MET A 68 7.81 -10.10 1.88
CA MET A 68 6.60 -10.68 1.31
C MET A 68 6.80 -12.14 0.88
N LYS A 69 5.72 -12.93 0.94
CA LYS A 69 5.59 -14.19 0.21
C LYS A 69 4.47 -14.03 -0.80
N ALA A 70 4.62 -14.55 -2.01
CA ALA A 70 3.53 -14.55 -2.97
C ALA A 70 3.54 -15.78 -3.86
N MET A 71 2.33 -16.23 -4.23
CA MET A 71 2.10 -17.28 -5.20
C MET A 71 1.01 -16.84 -6.18
N ILE A 72 1.05 -17.34 -7.40
CA ILE A 72 0.01 -17.15 -8.40
C ILE A 72 -0.40 -18.52 -8.94
N SER A 73 -1.70 -18.75 -9.07
CA SER A 73 -2.23 -19.97 -9.67
C SER A 73 -1.97 -20.00 -11.17
N ASP A 74 -2.09 -21.18 -11.76
CA ASP A 74 -2.22 -21.30 -13.20
C ASP A 74 -3.42 -20.47 -13.70
N THR A 75 -3.31 -19.98 -14.94
CA THR A 75 -4.38 -19.26 -15.60
C THR A 75 -5.53 -20.21 -15.89
N LYS A 76 -6.70 -19.91 -15.32
CA LYS A 76 -7.95 -20.58 -15.64
C LYS A 76 -8.58 -19.95 -16.87
N TYR A 77 -8.78 -20.77 -17.89
CA TYR A 77 -9.48 -20.40 -19.10
C TYR A 77 -10.98 -20.57 -18.93
N PRO A 78 -11.79 -19.59 -19.36
CA PRO A 78 -13.22 -19.73 -19.39
C PRO A 78 -13.63 -20.77 -20.44
N THR A 79 -14.74 -21.45 -20.19
CA THR A 79 -15.35 -22.40 -21.14
C THR A 79 -16.39 -21.73 -22.05
N ASN A 80 -16.61 -20.43 -21.88
CA ASN A 80 -17.54 -19.62 -22.67
C ASN A 80 -16.76 -18.45 -23.31
N ASP A 81 -17.26 -17.96 -24.44
CA ASP A 81 -16.60 -16.90 -25.23
C ASP A 81 -16.79 -15.49 -24.63
N THR A 82 -17.51 -15.36 -23.51
CA THR A 82 -17.86 -14.07 -22.89
C THR A 82 -16.98 -13.70 -21.70
N ASP A 83 -16.30 -14.69 -21.10
CA ASP A 83 -15.42 -14.50 -19.96
C ASP A 83 -13.97 -14.36 -20.42
N ASN A 84 -13.14 -13.83 -19.52
CA ASN A 84 -11.71 -13.63 -19.75
C ASN A 84 -10.87 -14.63 -18.92
N PRO A 85 -9.68 -15.05 -19.40
CA PRO A 85 -8.72 -15.82 -18.61
C PRO A 85 -8.36 -15.13 -17.29
N LYS A 86 -8.26 -15.92 -16.22
CA LYS A 86 -8.06 -15.41 -14.85
C LYS A 86 -7.05 -16.23 -14.06
N ALA A 87 -6.25 -15.56 -13.24
CA ALA A 87 -5.38 -16.20 -12.25
C ALA A 87 -5.63 -15.60 -10.86
N MET A 88 -5.40 -16.41 -9.81
CA MET A 88 -5.48 -15.96 -8.43
C MET A 88 -4.08 -15.83 -7.85
N MET A 89 -3.71 -14.63 -7.44
CA MET A 89 -2.48 -14.38 -6.69
C MET A 89 -2.80 -14.22 -5.21
N THR A 90 -1.99 -14.82 -4.35
CA THR A 90 -2.04 -14.60 -2.90
C THR A 90 -0.71 -14.03 -2.44
N VAL A 91 -0.76 -12.93 -1.68
CA VAL A 91 0.39 -12.23 -1.12
C VAL A 91 0.28 -12.22 0.40
N LEU A 92 1.35 -12.57 1.10
CA LEU A 92 1.49 -12.47 2.56
C LEU A 92 2.51 -11.37 2.88
N HIS A 93 2.19 -10.53 3.86
CA HIS A 93 3.14 -9.60 4.45
C HIS A 93 3.88 -10.28 5.60
N THR A 94 5.19 -10.50 5.45
CA THR A 94 6.04 -11.21 6.43
C THR A 94 7.10 -10.31 7.06
N GLY A 95 7.32 -9.11 6.54
CA GLY A 95 8.33 -8.19 7.07
C GLY A 95 8.42 -6.87 6.30
N SER A 96 9.59 -6.24 6.35
CA SER A 96 9.81 -4.92 5.73
C SER A 96 9.58 -4.91 4.21
N ILE A 97 8.59 -4.15 3.72
CA ILE A 97 8.31 -3.99 2.30
C ILE A 97 9.13 -2.80 1.75
N LYS A 98 10.27 -3.11 1.13
CA LYS A 98 11.19 -2.11 0.54
C LYS A 98 11.11 -2.01 -0.97
N GLU A 99 10.57 -3.02 -1.62
CA GLU A 99 10.39 -3.09 -3.07
C GLU A 99 9.00 -3.65 -3.37
N ASP A 100 8.49 -3.40 -4.59
CA ASP A 100 7.22 -3.97 -5.02
C ASP A 100 7.42 -5.33 -5.69
N ILE A 101 6.40 -6.19 -5.58
CA ILE A 101 6.31 -7.39 -6.39
C ILE A 101 6.28 -6.98 -7.87
N LYS A 102 7.08 -7.66 -8.70
CA LYS A 102 7.01 -7.51 -10.16
C LYS A 102 6.36 -8.75 -10.75
N MET A 103 5.35 -8.55 -11.58
CA MET A 103 4.72 -9.63 -12.34
C MET A 103 5.15 -9.55 -13.79
N ALA A 104 5.67 -10.65 -14.31
CA ALA A 104 5.91 -10.84 -15.73
C ALA A 104 4.81 -11.73 -16.30
N ILE A 105 4.16 -11.31 -17.37
CA ILE A 105 3.23 -12.13 -18.14
C ILE A 105 3.85 -12.51 -19.47
N LYS A 106 3.63 -13.74 -19.89
CA LYS A 106 3.94 -14.25 -21.22
C LYS A 106 2.65 -14.77 -21.82
N TYR A 107 2.32 -14.38 -23.05
CA TYR A 107 1.09 -14.83 -23.71
C TYR A 107 1.30 -14.97 -25.22
N GLU A 108 0.44 -15.77 -25.85
CA GLU A 108 0.35 -15.90 -27.30
C GLU A 108 -0.89 -15.13 -27.78
N SER A 109 -0.72 -14.33 -28.82
CA SER A 109 -1.80 -13.60 -29.50
C SER A 109 -1.70 -13.90 -30.99
N GLY A 110 -2.49 -14.87 -31.46
CA GLY A 110 -2.45 -15.33 -32.85
C GLY A 110 -1.13 -16.02 -33.24
N PHE A 111 -0.67 -15.80 -34.48
CA PHE A 111 0.47 -16.49 -35.10
C PHE A 111 1.80 -15.72 -34.94
N GLY A 112 2.17 -15.36 -33.71
CA GLY A 112 3.38 -14.58 -33.42
C GLY A 112 4.23 -15.14 -32.29
N ASP A 113 5.44 -14.58 -32.13
CA ASP A 113 6.30 -14.88 -30.99
C ASP A 113 5.63 -14.48 -29.67
N PRO A 114 5.81 -15.24 -28.58
CA PRO A 114 5.21 -14.91 -27.29
C PRO A 114 5.64 -13.53 -26.79
N VAL A 115 4.66 -12.68 -26.49
CA VAL A 115 4.89 -11.34 -25.96
C VAL A 115 5.14 -11.44 -24.46
N LYS A 116 6.17 -10.74 -23.97
CA LYS A 116 6.49 -10.66 -22.54
C LYS A 116 6.34 -9.23 -22.03
N GLN A 117 5.48 -9.03 -21.05
CA GLN A 117 5.30 -7.74 -20.37
C GLN A 117 5.65 -7.86 -18.89
N VAL A 118 6.22 -6.81 -18.31
CA VAL A 118 6.59 -6.76 -16.88
C VAL A 118 6.03 -5.49 -16.26
N PHE A 119 5.34 -5.62 -15.14
CA PHE A 119 4.78 -4.48 -14.41
C PHE A 119 4.83 -4.71 -12.90
N ARG A 120 4.68 -3.61 -12.15
CA ARG A 120 4.67 -3.61 -10.69
C ARG A 120 3.27 -3.98 -10.20
N VAL A 121 3.20 -4.75 -9.13
CA VAL A 121 1.94 -5.09 -8.45
C VAL A 121 1.72 -4.08 -7.31
N PRO A 122 0.53 -3.45 -7.19
CA PRO A 122 0.28 -2.39 -6.22
C PRO A 122 -0.13 -2.95 -4.84
N VAL A 123 0.67 -3.89 -4.31
CA VAL A 123 0.51 -4.42 -2.95
C VAL A 123 1.63 -3.86 -2.10
N LEU A 124 1.31 -2.84 -1.32
CA LEU A 124 2.21 -2.11 -0.41
C LEU A 124 1.69 -2.19 1.02
N VAL A 125 2.48 -1.70 1.97
CA VAL A 125 2.19 -1.82 3.42
C VAL A 125 0.78 -1.38 3.80
N ASN A 126 0.20 -0.36 3.15
CA ASN A 126 -1.17 0.11 3.42
C ASN A 126 -2.25 -0.94 3.19
N LYS A 127 -2.01 -1.93 2.33
CA LYS A 127 -2.93 -3.06 2.12
C LYS A 127 -2.95 -4.01 3.33
N PHE A 128 -2.08 -3.84 4.31
CA PHE A 128 -2.02 -4.66 5.52
C PHE A 128 -2.26 -3.85 6.80
N ILE A 129 -2.69 -2.59 6.66
CA ILE A 129 -3.00 -1.69 7.77
C ILE A 129 -4.49 -1.78 8.07
N ASP A 130 -4.86 -1.92 9.33
CA ASP A 130 -6.22 -1.66 9.82
C ASP A 130 -6.28 -0.33 10.58
N LYS A 131 -7.43 0.33 10.46
CA LYS A 131 -7.75 1.51 11.28
C LYS A 131 -7.94 1.09 12.72
N VAL A 132 -7.30 1.83 13.63
CA VAL A 132 -7.50 1.65 15.07
C VAL A 132 -8.40 2.78 15.56
N ASP A 133 -9.47 2.44 16.26
CA ASP A 133 -10.28 3.46 16.93
C ASP A 133 -9.61 3.86 18.25
N MET A 134 -9.24 5.13 18.35
CA MET A 134 -8.47 5.70 19.44
C MET A 134 -8.87 7.16 19.63
N GLU A 135 -8.90 7.61 20.88
CA GLU A 135 -9.11 9.02 21.23
C GLU A 135 -7.78 9.78 21.25
N GLN A 136 -7.83 11.10 21.04
CA GLN A 136 -6.63 11.95 20.99
C GLN A 136 -5.79 11.86 22.27
N ASP A 137 -6.42 11.89 23.45
CA ASP A 137 -5.69 11.84 24.74
C ASP A 137 -4.91 10.52 24.91
N ARG A 138 -5.50 9.41 24.43
CA ARG A 138 -4.84 8.11 24.43
C ARG A 138 -3.68 8.05 23.44
N PHE A 139 -3.86 8.66 22.27
CA PHE A 139 -2.78 8.82 21.30
C PHE A 139 -1.61 9.59 21.91
N ASP A 140 -1.87 10.75 22.52
CA ASP A 140 -0.84 11.61 23.09
C ASP A 140 -0.07 10.89 24.22
N HIS A 141 -0.78 10.14 25.08
CA HIS A 141 -0.14 9.29 26.09
C HIS A 141 0.78 8.24 25.47
N LEU A 142 0.29 7.43 24.51
CA LEU A 142 1.10 6.39 23.88
C LEU A 142 2.27 6.97 23.07
N TRP A 143 2.05 8.10 22.40
CA TRP A 143 3.06 8.80 21.61
C TRP A 143 4.23 9.27 22.47
N ASN A 144 3.93 9.83 23.65
CA ASN A 144 4.91 10.28 24.62
C ASN A 144 5.58 9.10 25.34
N ASP A 145 4.80 8.09 25.72
CA ASP A 145 5.29 6.89 26.39
C ASP A 145 6.34 6.15 25.54
N ILE A 146 6.00 5.86 24.28
CA ILE A 146 6.90 5.17 23.35
C ILE A 146 8.18 6.01 23.09
N SER A 147 8.07 7.34 23.04
CA SER A 147 9.24 8.22 22.86
C SER A 147 10.16 8.32 24.06
N THR A 148 9.60 8.15 25.26
CA THR A 148 10.33 8.31 26.52
C THR A 148 10.95 6.98 26.94
N ASN A 149 10.15 5.91 26.91
CA ASN A 149 10.58 4.58 27.36
C ASN A 149 11.43 3.85 26.33
N ARG A 150 11.25 4.14 25.03
CA ARG A 150 12.03 3.62 23.89
C ARG A 150 12.41 2.13 24.05
N PRO A 151 11.43 1.19 23.98
CA PRO A 151 11.76 -0.24 24.00
C PRO A 151 12.82 -0.58 22.94
N ASP A 152 13.53 -1.69 23.08
CA ASP A 152 14.60 -2.09 22.12
C ASP A 152 14.10 -2.20 20.67
N SER A 153 12.80 -2.47 20.52
CA SER A 153 12.08 -2.56 19.25
C SER A 153 11.49 -1.22 18.77
N PHE A 154 11.71 -0.12 19.48
CA PHE A 154 11.26 1.22 19.08
C PHE A 154 11.97 1.68 17.82
N GLU A 155 11.18 2.25 16.92
CA GLU A 155 11.69 2.97 15.76
C GLU A 155 10.89 4.24 15.50
N LYS A 156 11.64 5.27 15.14
CA LYS A 156 11.14 6.58 14.77
C LYS A 156 11.77 6.97 13.44
N VAL A 157 10.94 7.32 12.48
CA VAL A 157 11.36 7.89 11.20
C VAL A 157 10.75 9.27 11.08
N ASP A 158 11.61 10.29 10.99
CA ASP A 158 11.21 11.66 10.69
C ASP A 158 11.45 11.96 9.22
N LEU A 159 10.39 12.31 8.51
CA LEU A 159 10.45 12.84 7.16
C LEU A 159 10.30 14.35 7.24
N VAL A 160 11.40 15.07 7.06
CA VAL A 160 11.43 16.53 6.96
C VAL A 160 11.46 16.91 5.49
N MET A 161 10.52 17.74 5.07
CA MET A 161 10.38 18.19 3.69
C MET A 161 10.03 19.67 3.63
N SER A 162 10.24 20.29 2.48
CA SER A 162 9.89 21.69 2.26
C SER A 162 8.41 21.93 2.52
N ASN A 163 8.08 23.05 3.17
CA ASN A 163 6.71 23.44 3.47
C ASN A 163 5.88 23.58 2.17
N PRO A 164 4.90 22.70 1.92
CA PRO A 164 4.09 22.73 0.70
C PRO A 164 3.06 23.88 0.65
N ALA A 165 2.79 24.56 1.77
CA ALA A 165 1.98 25.77 1.81
C ALA A 165 2.77 27.00 1.32
N ARG A 166 4.10 26.97 1.47
CA ARG A 166 4.94 28.10 1.08
C ARG A 166 5.00 28.24 -0.44
N GLY A 167 4.65 29.42 -0.94
CA GLY A 167 4.67 29.73 -2.38
C GLY A 167 3.53 29.11 -3.21
N SER A 168 2.67 28.28 -2.62
CA SER A 168 1.53 27.66 -3.31
C SER A 168 0.22 28.44 -3.18
N GLY A 169 0.15 29.40 -2.25
CA GLY A 169 -1.07 30.15 -1.93
C GLY A 169 -2.10 29.35 -1.11
N ALA A 170 -1.81 28.09 -0.79
CA ALA A 170 -2.64 27.27 0.09
C ALA A 170 -2.38 27.60 1.56
N SER A 171 -3.41 27.53 2.41
CA SER A 171 -3.22 27.61 3.86
C SER A 171 -2.59 26.31 4.39
N GLN A 172 -1.86 26.39 5.51
CA GLN A 172 -1.34 25.21 6.22
C GLN A 172 -2.48 24.21 6.53
N MET A 173 -3.63 24.72 6.96
CA MET A 173 -4.81 23.90 7.24
C MET A 173 -5.31 23.15 6.00
N ASP A 174 -5.27 23.75 4.81
CA ASP A 174 -5.71 23.07 3.58
C ASP A 174 -4.75 21.95 3.19
N VAL A 175 -3.44 22.14 3.41
CA VAL A 175 -2.45 21.07 3.27
C VAL A 175 -2.76 19.94 4.25
N LEU A 176 -2.94 20.24 5.54
CA LEU A 176 -3.22 19.22 6.55
C LEU A 176 -4.53 18.48 6.27
N LYS A 177 -5.57 19.16 5.77
CA LYS A 177 -6.82 18.51 5.35
C LYS A 177 -6.61 17.55 4.17
N LYS A 178 -5.79 17.91 3.18
CA LYS A 178 -5.43 17.01 2.07
C LYS A 178 -4.62 15.82 2.58
N LEU A 179 -3.70 16.06 3.51
CA LEU A 179 -2.89 15.02 4.12
C LEU A 179 -3.72 14.06 4.97
N ALA A 180 -4.69 14.57 5.74
CA ALA A 180 -5.65 13.76 6.46
C ALA A 180 -6.43 12.82 5.52
N LYS A 181 -6.86 13.32 4.34
CA LYS A 181 -7.48 12.47 3.31
C LYS A 181 -6.53 11.39 2.79
N LEU A 182 -5.28 11.74 2.52
CA LEU A 182 -4.26 10.79 2.08
C LEU A 182 -4.00 9.70 3.14
N LEU A 183 -3.80 10.07 4.40
CA LEU A 183 -3.58 9.11 5.50
C LEU A 183 -4.79 8.19 5.68
N SER A 184 -6.01 8.71 5.57
CA SER A 184 -7.23 7.94 5.82
C SER A 184 -7.76 7.12 4.64
N MET A 185 -7.67 7.64 3.42
CA MET A 185 -8.23 7.02 2.21
C MET A 185 -7.19 6.26 1.40
N CYS A 186 -5.92 6.69 1.43
CA CYS A 186 -4.85 5.99 0.71
C CYS A 186 -4.12 5.00 1.62
N MET A 187 -3.77 5.41 2.84
CA MET A 187 -2.90 4.62 3.75
C MET A 187 -3.64 3.81 4.81
N ASN A 188 -4.98 3.84 4.82
CA ASN A 188 -5.85 3.16 5.76
C ASN A 188 -5.63 3.47 7.26
N LEU A 189 -5.22 4.70 7.59
CA LEU A 189 -5.11 5.12 8.99
C LEU A 189 -6.39 5.78 9.49
N LYS A 190 -6.64 5.71 10.80
CA LYS A 190 -7.63 6.56 11.46
C LYS A 190 -6.95 7.90 11.73
N VAL A 191 -7.42 8.96 11.07
CA VAL A 191 -7.01 10.32 11.41
C VAL A 191 -7.82 10.78 12.61
N LEU A 192 -7.12 11.28 13.63
CA LEU A 192 -7.70 11.79 14.85
C LEU A 192 -8.12 13.25 14.64
N PRO A 193 -9.29 13.65 15.17
CA PRO A 193 -9.71 15.05 15.07
C PRO A 193 -8.73 15.93 15.85
N PRO A 194 -8.25 17.04 15.25
CA PRO A 194 -7.42 17.98 16.00
C PRO A 194 -8.20 18.57 17.16
N THR A 195 -7.50 18.90 18.25
CA THR A 195 -8.08 19.49 19.47
C THR A 195 -8.82 20.80 19.16
N ASP A 196 -8.24 21.65 18.30
CA ASP A 196 -8.90 22.83 17.73
C ASP A 196 -9.15 22.61 16.23
N LYS A 197 -10.42 22.52 15.84
CA LYS A 197 -10.82 22.32 14.43
C LYS A 197 -10.73 23.60 13.60
N SER A 198 -10.67 24.75 14.24
CA SER A 198 -10.66 26.06 13.60
C SER A 198 -9.24 26.56 13.32
N ASN A 199 -8.26 26.11 14.09
CA ASN A 199 -6.86 26.47 13.91
C ASN A 199 -5.95 25.33 14.41
N PHE A 200 -5.30 24.61 13.50
CA PHE A 200 -4.37 23.56 13.86
C PHE A 200 -3.17 23.52 12.91
N SER A 201 -1.99 23.31 13.47
CA SER A 201 -0.72 23.13 12.77
C SER A 201 -0.28 21.66 12.69
N LYS A 202 -1.04 20.75 13.33
CA LYS A 202 -0.72 19.32 13.38
C LYS A 202 -1.93 18.41 13.19
N ILE A 203 -1.70 17.23 12.63
CA ILE A 203 -2.67 16.12 12.58
C ILE A 203 -2.00 14.83 13.05
N CYS A 204 -2.79 13.99 13.70
CA CYS A 204 -2.36 12.68 14.19
C CYS A 204 -3.14 11.59 13.47
N ALA A 205 -2.50 10.47 13.19
CA ALA A 205 -3.14 9.30 12.62
C ALA A 205 -2.59 8.01 13.22
N VAL A 206 -3.44 7.00 13.32
CA VAL A 206 -3.11 5.72 13.95
C VAL A 206 -3.68 4.55 13.16
N GLY A 207 -2.95 3.46 13.16
CA GLY A 207 -3.37 2.18 12.62
C GLY A 207 -2.58 1.05 13.25
N GLN A 208 -2.83 -0.14 12.75
CA GLN A 208 -2.09 -1.34 13.12
C GLN A 208 -1.78 -2.14 11.86
N VAL A 209 -0.56 -2.64 11.77
CA VAL A 209 -0.08 -3.38 10.61
C VAL A 209 -0.04 -4.85 10.95
N HIS A 210 -0.65 -5.68 10.11
CA HIS A 210 -0.66 -7.12 10.28
C HIS A 210 0.52 -7.74 9.54
N VAL A 211 1.27 -8.57 10.25
CA VAL A 211 2.46 -9.26 9.71
C VAL A 211 2.35 -10.73 10.07
N ALA A 212 2.48 -11.60 9.08
CA ALA A 212 2.62 -13.02 9.30
C ALA A 212 3.98 -13.33 9.94
N ASP A 213 4.08 -14.47 10.62
CA ASP A 213 5.38 -14.98 11.04
C ASP A 213 6.25 -15.31 9.81
N GLU A 214 7.58 -15.21 9.94
CA GLU A 214 8.51 -15.38 8.81
C GLU A 214 8.36 -16.75 8.14
N ASP A 215 8.07 -17.79 8.93
CA ASP A 215 7.88 -19.17 8.48
C ASP A 215 6.43 -19.51 8.12
N ALA A 216 5.52 -18.53 8.12
CA ALA A 216 4.11 -18.79 7.84
C ALA A 216 3.89 -19.35 6.42
N ASP A 217 3.07 -20.40 6.33
CA ASP A 217 2.57 -20.96 5.08
C ASP A 217 1.37 -20.15 4.54
N PHE A 218 1.03 -20.36 3.26
CA PHE A 218 -0.18 -19.78 2.70
C PHE A 218 -1.43 -20.34 3.39
N PRO A 219 -2.33 -19.47 3.88
CA PRO A 219 -3.50 -19.89 4.66
C PRO A 219 -4.47 -20.67 3.80
N LYS A 220 -4.88 -21.84 4.28
CA LYS A 220 -5.83 -22.75 3.61
C LYS A 220 -7.27 -22.45 3.99
N ASN A 221 -7.47 -21.87 5.17
CA ASN A 221 -8.77 -21.48 5.70
C ASN A 221 -8.70 -20.06 6.34
N ALA A 222 -9.83 -19.57 6.84
CA ALA A 222 -9.91 -18.25 7.46
C ALA A 222 -9.24 -18.20 8.84
N ASP A 223 -9.20 -19.31 9.57
CA ASP A 223 -8.63 -19.38 10.92
C ASP A 223 -7.11 -19.22 10.90
N ASP A 224 -6.45 -19.74 9.87
CA ASP A 224 -5.01 -19.61 9.65
C ASP A 224 -4.57 -18.13 9.62
N ILE A 225 -5.43 -17.23 9.10
CA ILE A 225 -5.17 -15.79 8.92
C ILE A 225 -5.03 -15.07 10.28
N ASN A 226 -5.38 -15.72 11.39
CA ASN A 226 -5.27 -15.13 12.72
C ASN A 226 -3.87 -15.30 13.37
N ASN A 227 -3.01 -16.15 12.81
CA ASN A 227 -1.70 -16.50 13.39
C ASN A 227 -0.59 -15.52 12.99
N GLY A 228 -0.76 -14.22 13.27
CA GLY A 228 0.24 -13.19 12.95
C GLY A 228 0.41 -12.16 14.06
N SER A 229 1.46 -11.37 13.92
CA SER A 229 1.71 -10.21 14.77
C SER A 229 0.90 -9.00 14.29
N THR A 230 0.40 -8.21 15.24
CA THR A 230 -0.21 -6.90 15.00
C THR A 230 0.68 -5.83 15.59
N VAL A 231 1.15 -4.91 14.74
CA VAL A 231 2.13 -3.90 15.10
C VAL A 231 1.48 -2.51 15.07
N PRO A 232 1.47 -1.73 16.17
CA PRO A 232 0.96 -0.37 16.17
C PRO A 232 1.77 0.55 15.28
N LEU A 233 1.08 1.44 14.57
CA LEU A 233 1.65 2.46 13.72
C LEU A 233 1.03 3.80 14.07
N MET A 234 1.86 4.76 14.47
CA MET A 234 1.45 6.12 14.83
C MET A 234 2.15 7.12 13.92
N VAL A 235 1.40 8.12 13.47
CA VAL A 235 1.88 9.16 12.56
C VAL A 235 1.46 10.53 13.10
N GLU A 236 2.40 11.46 13.15
CA GLU A 236 2.16 12.87 13.47
C GLU A 236 2.73 13.73 12.35
N CYS A 237 1.90 14.59 11.80
CA CYS A 237 2.26 15.49 10.71
C CYS A 237 2.06 16.92 11.17
N GLU A 238 3.11 17.74 11.12
CA GLU A 238 3.09 19.10 11.65
C GLU A 238 3.84 20.12 10.80
N PHE A 239 3.36 21.36 10.86
CA PHE A 239 4.10 22.55 10.46
C PHE A 239 4.82 23.13 11.67
N TYR A 240 6.09 23.50 11.50
CA TYR A 240 6.79 24.29 12.50
C TYR A 240 6.28 25.73 12.45
N THR A 241 5.71 26.21 13.56
CA THR A 241 5.15 27.56 13.64
C THR A 241 6.16 28.61 14.07
N ASP A 242 7.25 28.22 14.73
CA ASP A 242 8.04 29.18 15.52
C ASP A 242 9.54 29.28 15.15
N ILE A 243 10.12 28.23 14.54
CA ILE A 243 11.59 28.13 14.35
C ILE A 243 11.98 27.94 12.88
N ASN A 244 11.17 27.18 12.12
CA ASN A 244 11.47 26.89 10.73
C ASN A 244 10.19 26.78 9.91
N GLU A 245 9.58 27.93 9.61
CA GLU A 245 8.35 28.00 8.80
C GLU A 245 8.51 27.41 7.39
N ASP A 246 9.74 27.07 6.98
CA ASP A 246 10.06 26.50 5.67
C ASP A 246 9.97 24.98 5.63
N GLU A 247 9.73 24.35 6.78
CA GLU A 247 9.71 22.91 6.93
C GLU A 247 8.33 22.37 7.35
N PHE A 248 8.04 21.19 6.83
CA PHE A 248 6.94 20.34 7.22
C PHE A 248 7.52 18.99 7.65
N ARG A 249 7.06 18.46 8.79
CA ARG A 249 7.52 17.18 9.33
C ARG A 249 6.41 16.15 9.37
N CYS A 250 6.69 14.96 8.89
CA CYS A 250 5.91 13.75 9.14
C CYS A 250 6.75 12.78 9.99
N SER A 251 6.35 12.59 11.25
CA SER A 251 6.97 11.66 12.19
C SER A 251 6.20 10.35 12.21
N ILE A 252 6.89 9.23 12.02
CA ILE A 252 6.31 7.88 12.02
C ILE A 252 6.94 7.12 13.17
N ARG A 253 6.11 6.47 14.00
CA ARG A 253 6.56 5.69 15.15
C ARG A 253 5.90 4.33 15.22
N SER A 254 6.67 3.35 15.64
CA SER A 254 6.21 2.01 15.96
C SER A 254 7.09 1.40 17.05
N ASN A 255 6.58 0.36 17.72
CA ASN A 255 7.35 -0.50 18.60
C ASN A 255 7.89 -1.74 17.86
N ASP A 256 7.95 -1.71 16.52
CA ASP A 256 8.65 -2.70 15.69
C ASP A 256 9.65 -2.01 14.77
N LYS A 257 10.93 -2.29 15.03
CA LYS A 257 12.09 -1.61 14.44
C LYS A 257 12.44 -2.04 13.02
N VAL A 258 11.86 -3.12 12.52
CA VAL A 258 12.36 -3.75 11.29
C VAL A 258 11.32 -3.72 10.19
N ARG A 259 10.04 -3.85 10.53
CA ARG A 259 9.03 -4.29 9.54
C ARG A 259 8.13 -3.17 9.03
N VAL A 260 7.86 -2.14 9.84
CA VAL A 260 6.71 -1.26 9.55
C VAL A 260 7.08 0.19 9.21
N THR A 261 7.92 0.87 10.01
CA THR A 261 8.08 2.32 9.84
C THR A 261 8.77 2.70 8.53
N ALA A 262 9.80 1.95 8.12
CA ALA A 262 10.51 2.15 6.85
C ALA A 262 9.59 1.90 5.63
N SER A 263 8.82 0.81 5.66
CA SER A 263 7.83 0.46 4.64
C SER A 263 6.78 1.57 4.48
N PHE A 264 6.30 2.11 5.60
CA PHE A 264 5.33 3.21 5.60
C PHE A 264 5.95 4.52 5.11
N ALA A 265 7.16 4.85 5.55
CA ALA A 265 7.87 6.05 5.09
C ALA A 265 8.11 6.03 3.57
N GLN A 266 8.44 4.87 3.00
CA GLN A 266 8.60 4.70 1.56
C GLN A 266 7.26 4.89 0.82
N LEU A 267 6.18 4.28 1.32
CA LEU A 267 4.84 4.50 0.79
C LEU A 267 4.47 5.99 0.85
N PHE A 268 4.76 6.66 1.95
CA PHE A 268 4.44 8.07 2.16
C PHE A 268 5.09 8.96 1.10
N LYS A 269 6.38 8.74 0.83
CA LYS A 269 7.14 9.44 -0.22
C LYS A 269 6.61 9.24 -1.64
N LEU A 270 5.75 8.25 -1.90
CA LEU A 270 5.13 8.09 -3.22
C LEU A 270 4.04 9.14 -3.50
N PHE A 271 3.53 9.81 -2.46
CA PHE A 271 2.40 10.74 -2.55
C PHE A 271 2.73 12.18 -2.20
N VAL A 272 3.91 12.45 -1.63
CA VAL A 272 4.33 13.78 -1.16
C VAL A 272 5.52 14.33 -1.92
#